data_AF-A0A270B6I5-F1
#
_entry.id   AF-A0A270B6I5-F1
#
_cell.length_a   1.000
_cell.length_b   1.000
_cell.length_c   1.000
_cell.angle_alpha   90.00
_cell.angle_beta   90.00
_cell.angle_gamma   90.00
#
_symmetry.space_group_name_H-M   'P 1'
#
loop_
_entity.id
_entity.type
_entity.pdbx_description
1 polymer ?
#
loop_
_entity_poly.entity_id
_entity_poly.type
_entity_poly.pdbx_seq_one_letter_code
_entity_poly.pdbx_strand_id
1 'polypeptide(L)'
;MPNESTKVARQGDLFGWKRPRRKPRKLAHLIDLGDHGCVYPAGKHMVGLFRCGRCAWESVWVEMSTVTECRRGIPCERCNRVTVATTGSSKNADEV
;
A
#
# COMPACT_ATOMS: atom_id res chain seq x y z
N MET A 1 -58.21 13.39 -21.06
CA MET A 1 -56.99 13.00 -21.80
C MET A 1 -55.89 12.74 -20.78
N PRO A 2 -55.52 11.48 -20.48
CA PRO A 2 -54.42 11.22 -19.57
C PRO A 2 -53.08 11.49 -20.26
N ASN A 3 -52.24 12.27 -19.59
CA ASN A 3 -50.89 12.68 -19.97
C ASN A 3 -49.94 11.48 -19.91
N GLU A 4 -49.39 11.12 -21.07
CA GLU A 4 -48.44 10.02 -21.26
C GLU A 4 -47.08 10.38 -20.66
N SER A 5 -46.87 9.89 -19.43
CA SER A 5 -45.62 9.99 -18.68
C SER A 5 -44.45 9.45 -19.52
N THR A 6 -43.63 10.37 -20.03
CA THR A 6 -42.37 10.09 -20.73
C THR A 6 -41.45 9.25 -19.84
N LYS A 7 -41.45 7.93 -20.07
CA LYS A 7 -40.43 7.02 -19.51
C LYS A 7 -39.10 7.40 -20.14
N VAL A 8 -38.29 8.18 -19.42
CA VAL A 8 -36.87 8.39 -19.75
C VAL A 8 -36.23 7.00 -19.79
N ALA A 9 -35.85 6.57 -20.99
CA ALA A 9 -35.10 5.35 -21.19
C ALA A 9 -33.85 5.41 -20.32
N ARG A 10 -33.79 4.59 -19.27
CA ARG A 10 -32.55 4.34 -18.53
C ARG A 10 -31.65 3.59 -19.49
N GLN A 11 -30.84 4.30 -20.28
CA GLN A 11 -29.76 3.67 -21.02
C GLN A 11 -28.97 2.81 -20.02
N GLY A 12 -28.97 1.49 -20.25
CA GLY A 12 -28.13 0.59 -19.46
C GLY A 12 -26.66 0.97 -19.65
N ASP A 13 -25.89 0.90 -18.57
CA ASP A 13 -24.43 1.13 -18.61
C ASP A 13 -23.82 0.20 -19.68
N LEU A 14 -23.45 0.75 -20.84
CA LEU A 14 -22.85 0.00 -21.96
C LEU A 14 -21.53 -0.68 -21.56
N PHE A 15 -20.95 -0.30 -20.42
CA PHE A 15 -19.72 -0.85 -19.87
C PHE A 15 -19.97 -1.53 -18.51
N GLY A 16 -21.10 -2.24 -18.36
CA GLY A 16 -21.61 -2.84 -17.12
C GLY A 16 -20.65 -3.71 -16.28
N TRP A 17 -19.40 -3.88 -16.70
CA TRP A 17 -18.31 -4.44 -15.89
C TRP A 17 -17.34 -3.35 -15.39
N LYS A 18 -17.53 -2.87 -14.15
CA LYS A 18 -16.53 -2.05 -13.45
C LYS A 18 -15.55 -2.97 -12.72
N ARG A 19 -14.30 -3.03 -13.18
CA ARG A 19 -13.22 -3.74 -12.47
C ARG A 19 -13.17 -3.24 -11.02
N PRO A 20 -13.22 -4.12 -10.01
CA PRO A 20 -13.12 -3.70 -8.62
C PRO A 20 -11.83 -2.90 -8.41
N ARG A 21 -11.93 -1.66 -7.94
CA ARG A 21 -10.75 -0.86 -7.60
C ARG A 21 -10.07 -1.52 -6.41
N ARG A 22 -8.78 -1.84 -6.54
CA ARG A 22 -7.99 -2.33 -5.40
C ARG A 22 -8.01 -1.27 -4.30
N LYS A 23 -8.17 -1.69 -3.05
CA LYS A 23 -8.11 -0.78 -1.89
C LYS A 23 -6.76 -0.04 -1.92
N PRO A 24 -6.74 1.30 -1.77
CA PRO A 24 -5.50 2.05 -1.76
C PRO A 24 -4.64 1.65 -0.55
N ARG A 25 -3.37 1.34 -0.80
CA ARG A 25 -2.39 1.03 0.26
C ARG A 25 -2.13 2.27 1.11
N LYS A 26 -1.90 2.08 2.41
CA LYS A 26 -1.50 3.15 3.32
C LYS A 26 0.01 3.29 3.28
N LEU A 27 0.50 4.40 2.75
CA LEU A 27 1.93 4.65 2.59
C LEU A 27 2.48 5.41 3.81
N ALA A 28 3.70 5.08 4.18
CA ALA A 28 4.56 5.87 5.05
C ALA A 28 5.39 6.80 4.16
N HIS A 29 5.49 8.07 4.58
CA HIS A 29 6.20 9.10 3.85
C HIS A 29 7.56 9.33 4.49
N LEU A 30 8.50 9.77 3.66
CA LEU A 30 9.86 10.07 4.04
C LEU A 30 9.90 11.22 5.07
N ILE A 31 10.61 11.02 6.17
CA ILE A 31 10.91 12.04 7.18
C ILE A 31 12.30 12.60 6.95
N ASP A 32 13.26 11.70 6.73
CA ASP A 32 14.68 12.02 6.72
C ASP A 32 15.40 11.24 5.64
N LEU A 33 16.48 11.82 5.13
CA LEU A 33 17.27 11.34 4.01
C LEU A 33 18.75 11.44 4.35
N GLY A 34 19.43 10.29 4.31
CA GLY A 34 20.87 10.19 4.36
C GLY A 34 21.44 9.86 2.98
N ASP A 35 22.57 10.51 2.64
CA ASP A 35 23.43 10.07 1.55
C ASP A 35 24.51 9.15 2.14
N HIS A 36 24.62 7.93 1.62
CA HIS A 36 25.63 6.95 2.02
C HIS A 36 26.78 6.94 1.01
N GLY A 37 27.34 8.13 0.74
CA GLY A 37 28.29 8.43 -0.33
C GLY A 37 29.66 7.72 -0.32
N CYS A 38 29.82 6.53 0.26
CA CYS A 38 31.06 5.74 0.15
C CYS A 38 30.99 4.24 0.54
N VAL A 39 29.90 3.74 1.15
CA VAL A 39 29.92 2.42 1.84
C VAL A 39 29.20 1.31 1.06
N TYR A 40 28.34 1.65 0.10
CA TYR A 40 27.43 0.69 -0.55
C TYR A 40 27.68 0.52 -2.05
N PRO A 41 27.35 -0.66 -2.62
CA PRO A 41 27.57 -0.95 -4.03
C PRO A 41 26.89 0.07 -4.95
N ALA A 42 27.53 0.33 -6.10
CA ALA A 42 27.07 1.29 -7.09
C ALA A 42 25.60 1.03 -7.48
N GLY A 43 24.72 2.02 -7.23
CA GLY A 43 23.29 1.93 -7.56
C GLY A 43 22.33 2.17 -6.39
N LYS A 44 22.80 2.15 -5.13
CA LYS A 44 22.00 2.51 -3.95
C LYS A 44 22.70 3.62 -3.17
N HIS A 45 22.38 4.85 -3.50
CA HIS A 45 23.05 6.02 -2.94
C HIS A 45 22.26 6.66 -1.79
N MET A 46 21.01 6.24 -1.58
CA MET A 46 20.09 6.95 -0.70
C MET A 46 19.52 6.03 0.35
N VAL A 47 19.46 6.53 1.58
CA VAL A 47 18.80 5.84 2.68
C VAL A 47 17.75 6.77 3.27
N GLY A 48 16.53 6.27 3.39
CA GLY A 48 15.39 7.04 3.86
C GLY A 48 14.81 6.48 5.15
N LEU A 49 14.44 7.37 6.06
CA LEU A 49 13.60 7.06 7.22
C LEU A 49 12.15 7.43 6.90
N PHE A 50 11.20 6.53 7.11
CA PHE A 50 9.79 6.74 6.74
C PHE A 50 8.88 6.70 7.96
N ARG A 51 7.89 7.60 8.00
CA ARG A 51 6.83 7.62 9.01
C ARG A 51 5.45 7.55 8.41
N CYS A 52 4.61 6.71 8.99
CA CYS A 52 3.20 6.68 8.67
C CYS A 52 2.46 7.80 9.40
N GLY A 53 1.81 8.69 8.64
CA GLY A 53 0.99 9.77 9.20
C GLY A 53 -0.28 9.33 9.95
N ARG A 54 -0.61 8.03 9.97
CA ARG A 54 -1.81 7.50 10.65
C ARG A 54 -1.52 6.88 12.01
N CYS A 55 -0.56 5.95 12.05
CA CYS A 55 -0.23 5.20 13.26
C CYS A 55 1.10 5.63 13.88
N ALA A 56 1.73 6.67 13.34
CA ALA A 56 3.05 7.16 13.72
C ALA A 56 4.15 6.07 13.73
N TRP A 57 3.95 4.96 13.00
CA TRP A 57 4.98 3.95 12.82
C TRP A 57 6.14 4.54 12.02
N GLU A 58 7.34 4.33 12.53
CA GLU A 58 8.59 4.66 11.87
C GLU A 58 9.25 3.37 11.36
N SER A 59 9.72 3.41 10.13
CA SER A 59 10.53 2.34 9.56
C SER A 59 11.94 2.40 10.12
N VAL A 60 12.72 1.35 9.86
CA VAL A 60 14.19 1.45 9.91
C VAL A 60 14.66 2.23 8.69
N TRP A 61 15.90 2.69 8.69
CA TRP A 61 16.60 3.21 7.53
C TRP A 61 16.54 2.20 6.37
N VAL A 62 15.89 2.59 5.26
CA VAL A 62 15.71 1.75 4.07
C VAL A 62 16.56 2.28 2.94
N GLU A 63 17.40 1.42 2.36
CA GLU A 63 18.18 1.71 1.17
C GLU A 63 17.30 1.78 -0.08
N MET A 64 17.44 2.84 -0.84
CA MET A 64 16.69 3.12 -2.05
C MET A 64 17.62 3.52 -3.18
N SER A 65 17.22 3.22 -4.42
CA SER A 65 18.06 3.48 -5.59
C SER A 65 17.98 4.92 -6.06
N THR A 66 16.81 5.55 -5.94
CA THR A 66 16.55 6.91 -6.46
C THR A 66 15.71 7.75 -5.52
N VAL A 67 15.87 9.08 -5.60
CA VAL A 67 15.02 10.07 -4.91
C VAL A 67 13.54 9.82 -5.17
N THR A 68 13.20 9.39 -6.39
CA THR A 68 11.84 9.13 -6.83
C THR A 68 11.20 8.00 -6.03
N GLU A 69 11.96 6.96 -5.71
CA GLU A 69 11.49 5.87 -4.85
C GLU A 69 11.31 6.34 -3.41
N CYS A 70 12.24 7.14 -2.88
CA CYS A 70 12.09 7.75 -1.55
C CYS A 70 10.82 8.62 -1.47
N ARG A 71 10.51 9.39 -2.52
CA ARG A 71 9.30 10.24 -2.55
C ARG A 71 8.00 9.44 -2.70
N ARG A 72 8.02 8.29 -3.38
CA ARG A 72 6.84 7.41 -3.50
C ARG A 72 6.40 6.84 -2.15
N GLY A 73 7.32 6.68 -1.20
CA GLY A 73 7.05 6.14 0.12
C GLY A 73 6.89 4.62 0.15
N ILE A 74 6.97 4.05 1.34
CA ILE A 74 6.89 2.61 1.57
C ILE A 74 5.53 2.21 2.14
N PRO A 75 5.02 0.98 1.93
CA PRO A 75 3.80 0.54 2.57
C PRO A 75 3.97 0.45 4.10
N CYS A 76 3.06 1.08 4.85
CA CYS A 76 3.05 0.96 6.31
C CYS A 76 2.69 -0.47 6.74
N GLU A 77 3.56 -1.13 7.49
CA GLU A 77 3.32 -2.50 7.96
C GLU A 77 2.15 -2.58 8.92
N ARG A 78 2.00 -1.63 9.85
CA ARG A 78 0.91 -1.66 10.84
C ARG A 78 -0.45 -1.42 10.19
N CYS A 79 -0.54 -0.45 9.27
CA CYS A 79 -1.81 -0.11 8.62
C CYS A 79 -2.20 -1.05 7.48
N ASN A 80 -1.22 -1.74 6.86
CA ASN A 80 -1.47 -2.69 5.78
C ASN A 80 -1.30 -4.15 6.21
N ARG A 81 -1.20 -4.44 7.51
CA ARG A 81 -1.35 -5.81 8.03
C ARG A 81 -2.74 -6.30 7.64
N VAL A 82 -2.81 -6.91 6.46
CA VAL A 82 -3.91 -7.78 6.10
C VAL A 82 -3.77 -8.94 7.07
N THR A 83 -4.74 -9.09 7.95
CA THR A 83 -4.94 -10.33 8.70
C THR A 83 -4.95 -11.46 7.67
N VAL A 84 -3.80 -12.08 7.44
CA VAL A 84 -3.76 -13.44 6.92
C VAL A 84 -4.52 -14.22 7.97
N ALA A 85 -5.78 -14.53 7.66
CA ALA A 85 -6.56 -15.45 8.45
C ALA A 85 -5.66 -16.66 8.66
N THR A 86 -5.30 -16.89 9.90
CA THR A 86 -4.55 -18.06 10.35
C THR A 86 -5.41 -19.27 10.02
N THR A 87 -5.32 -19.79 8.80
CA THR A 87 -5.66 -21.20 8.54
C THR A 87 -4.62 -22.01 9.30
N GLY A 88 -5.09 -22.68 10.35
CA GLY A 88 -4.28 -23.24 11.41
C GLY A 88 -3.13 -24.13 10.93
N SER A 89 -2.00 -24.00 11.62
CA SER A 89 -1.11 -25.11 11.91
C SER A 89 -1.01 -25.23 13.42
N SER A 90 -2.07 -25.79 13.99
CA SER A 90 -2.01 -26.48 15.27
C SER A 90 -1.50 -27.89 15.01
N LYS A 91 -0.29 -28.21 15.48
CA LYS A 91 -0.01 -29.46 16.20
C LYS A 91 1.03 -29.17 17.28
N ASN A 92 0.57 -29.30 18.52
CA ASN A 92 1.38 -29.40 19.72
C ASN A 92 2.06 -30.78 19.77
N ALA A 93 3.17 -30.80 20.51
CA ALA A 93 3.66 -31.85 21.41
C ALA A 93 4.29 -33.16 20.86
N ASP A 94 5.39 -33.51 21.54
CA ASP A 94 5.98 -34.82 21.84
C ASP A 94 7.13 -35.39 20.95
N GLU A 95 8.06 -36.07 21.66
CA GLU A 95 9.34 -36.75 21.29
C GLU A 95 10.60 -35.87 21.18
N VAL A 96 11.71 -36.07 21.93
CA VAL A 96 12.27 -37.21 22.71
C VAL A 96 12.95 -36.70 23.99
#